data_AF-A0A2V5LDX2-F1
#
_entry.id   AF-A0A2V5LDX2-F1
#
_cell.length_a   1.000
_cell.length_b   1.000
_cell.length_c   1.000
_cell.angle_alpha   90.00
_cell.angle_beta   90.00
_cell.angle_gamma   90.00
#
_symmetry.space_group_name_H-M   'P 1'
#
loop_
_entity.id
_entity.type
_entity.pdbx_description
1 polymer ?
#
loop_
_entity_poly.entity_id
_entity_poly.type
_entity_poly.pdbx_seq_one_letter_code
_entity_poly.pdbx_strand_id
1 'polypeptide(L)'
;MTAVENSSQRAYVESHPDFAVHPTTRFTDRREPYVRASVQRTDGDTETVDAKVTFWTATHANIRWQANDAAYDFWVRAETVTRIPRRDSIWKDVYDHADGYPEGEY
;
A
#
# COMPACT_ATOMS: atom_id res chain seq x y z
N MET A 1 15.68 28.22 1.90
CA MET A 1 14.48 27.39 2.15
C MET A 1 14.78 26.01 1.58
N THR A 2 15.21 25.09 2.42
CA THR A 2 15.53 23.73 2.00
C THR A 2 14.24 22.93 2.10
N ALA A 3 13.75 22.41 0.97
CA ALA A 3 12.67 21.45 0.99
C ALA A 3 13.12 20.27 1.87
N VAL A 4 12.37 19.99 2.93
CA VAL A 4 12.50 18.74 3.66
C VAL A 4 11.89 17.69 2.73
N GLU A 5 12.66 17.26 1.72
CA GLU A 5 12.31 16.11 0.93
C GLU A 5 12.19 14.93 1.90
N ASN A 6 10.98 14.39 1.97
CA ASN A 6 10.59 13.28 2.83
C ASN A 6 11.58 12.12 2.60
N SER A 7 12.53 11.95 3.52
CA SER A 7 13.61 10.96 3.42
C SER A 7 13.11 9.51 3.33
N SER A 8 11.87 9.26 3.77
CA SER A 8 11.15 7.99 3.63
C SER A 8 10.81 7.63 2.17
N GLN A 9 10.66 8.60 1.27
CA GLN A 9 10.38 8.31 -0.15
C GLN A 9 11.59 7.74 -0.90
N ARG A 10 12.81 7.93 -0.39
CA ARG A 10 14.05 7.46 -1.05
C ARG A 10 14.40 6.01 -0.77
N ALA A 11 13.63 5.32 0.08
CA ALA A 11 13.92 3.93 0.45
C ALA A 11 13.43 2.91 -0.58
N TYR A 12 12.40 3.25 -1.37
CA TYR A 12 11.73 2.32 -2.27
C TYR A 12 11.67 2.84 -3.70
N VAL A 13 11.64 1.91 -4.64
CA VAL A 13 11.45 2.18 -6.06
C VAL A 13 9.95 2.20 -6.34
N GLU A 14 9.43 3.33 -6.81
CA GLU A 14 8.03 3.48 -7.17
C GLU A 14 7.80 3.19 -8.66
N SER A 15 6.73 2.46 -8.98
CA SER A 15 6.33 2.14 -10.35
C SER A 15 4.93 2.68 -10.61
N HIS A 16 4.81 3.72 -11.43
CA HIS A 16 3.51 4.34 -11.73
C HIS A 16 2.83 3.67 -12.93
N PRO A 17 1.50 3.45 -12.88
CA PRO A 17 0.74 3.05 -14.06
C PRO A 17 0.63 4.19 -15.07
N ASP A 18 0.43 3.83 -16.35
CA ASP A 18 -0.15 4.76 -17.30
C ASP A 18 -1.65 4.91 -17.01
N PHE A 19 -2.02 6.02 -16.36
CA PHE A 19 -3.41 6.29 -15.96
C PHE A 19 -4.36 6.53 -17.13
N ALA A 20 -3.85 6.89 -18.32
CA ALA A 20 -4.69 7.08 -19.50
C ALA A 20 -5.19 5.73 -20.06
N VAL A 21 -4.36 4.69 -19.94
CA VAL A 21 -4.67 3.33 -20.40
C VAL A 21 -5.28 2.48 -19.27
N HIS A 22 -4.87 2.74 -18.03
CA HIS A 22 -5.25 1.96 -16.86
C HIS A 22 -5.86 2.87 -15.79
N PRO A 23 -7.17 3.19 -15.89
CA PRO A 23 -7.84 4.06 -14.94
C PRO A 23 -7.85 3.45 -13.54
N THR A 24 -7.89 4.32 -12.53
CA THR A 24 -7.93 3.91 -11.13
C THR A 24 -9.34 3.54 -10.69
N THR A 25 -9.42 2.48 -9.90
CA THR A 25 -10.56 2.16 -9.05
C THR A 25 -10.19 2.51 -7.62
N ARG A 26 -11.12 3.15 -6.90
CA ARG A 26 -10.99 3.46 -5.47
C ARG A 26 -11.82 2.48 -4.67
N PHE A 27 -11.37 2.17 -3.45
CA PHE A 27 -12.17 1.42 -2.49
C PHE A 27 -13.00 2.39 -1.64
N THR A 28 -14.08 1.87 -1.04
CA THR A 28 -14.81 2.61 -0.01
C THR A 28 -13.88 2.84 1.19
N ASP A 29 -13.92 4.04 1.75
CA ASP A 29 -13.16 4.40 2.94
C ASP A 29 -13.35 3.35 4.05
N ARG A 30 -12.23 2.94 4.66
CA ARG A 30 -12.16 1.87 5.68
C ARG A 30 -12.57 0.47 5.20
N ARG A 31 -12.69 0.27 3.89
CA ARG A 31 -12.92 -1.05 3.26
C ARG A 31 -11.85 -1.38 2.22
N GLU A 32 -10.73 -0.68 2.27
CA GLU A 32 -9.58 -1.00 1.45
C GLU A 32 -9.06 -2.40 1.83
N PRO A 33 -8.69 -3.23 0.84
CA PRO A 33 -8.18 -4.56 1.11
C PRO A 33 -6.80 -4.49 1.77
N TYR A 34 -6.58 -5.37 2.75
CA TYR A 34 -5.24 -5.70 3.23
C TYR A 34 -4.50 -6.51 2.15
N VAL A 35 -3.23 -6.22 1.98
CA VAL A 35 -2.36 -6.90 1.02
C VAL A 35 -0.98 -7.17 1.62
N ARG A 36 -0.34 -8.22 1.12
CA ARG A 36 1.10 -8.45 1.22
C ARG A 36 1.73 -8.11 -0.12
N ALA A 37 2.72 -7.23 -0.12
CA ALA A 37 3.39 -6.77 -1.32
C ALA A 37 4.90 -6.98 -1.21
N SER A 38 5.51 -7.39 -2.33
CA SER A 38 6.96 -7.29 -2.49
C SER A 38 7.31 -5.92 -3.07
N VAL A 39 8.05 -5.12 -2.32
CA VAL A 39 8.50 -3.77 -2.69
C VAL A 39 10.00 -3.77 -2.93
N GLN A 40 10.44 -3.16 -4.04
CA GLN A 40 11.86 -3.04 -4.33
C GLN A 40 12.45 -1.84 -3.60
N ARG A 41 13.58 -2.05 -2.93
CA ARG A 41 14.36 -1.01 -2.26
C ARG A 41 15.35 -0.38 -3.24
N THR A 42 15.74 0.87 -2.95
CA THR A 42 16.68 1.62 -3.81
C THR A 42 18.12 1.09 -3.76
N ASP A 43 18.46 0.28 -2.76
CA ASP A 43 19.72 -0.47 -2.68
C ASP A 43 19.72 -1.76 -3.53
N GLY A 44 18.60 -2.09 -4.18
CA GLY A 44 18.45 -3.24 -5.06
C GLY A 44 17.78 -4.46 -4.41
N ASP A 45 17.61 -4.46 -3.09
CA ASP A 45 16.94 -5.56 -2.37
C ASP A 45 15.41 -5.49 -2.54
N THR A 46 14.73 -6.56 -2.13
CA THR A 46 13.26 -6.62 -2.06
C THR A 46 12.83 -6.83 -0.62
N GLU A 47 11.86 -6.04 -0.18
CA GLU A 47 11.22 -6.16 1.13
C GLU A 47 9.78 -6.64 0.97
N THR A 48 9.30 -7.43 1.93
CA THR A 48 7.89 -7.81 2.00
C THR A 48 7.20 -6.94 3.03
N VAL A 49 6.13 -6.25 2.61
CA VAL A 49 5.34 -5.36 3.47
C VAL A 49 3.89 -5.78 3.47
N ASP A 50 3.25 -5.64 4.64
CA ASP A 50 1.80 -5.72 4.75
C ASP A 50 1.22 -4.30 4.77
N ALA A 51 0.21 -4.07 3.94
CA ALA A 51 -0.30 -2.75 3.62
C ALA A 51 -1.82 -2.77 3.34
N LYS A 52 -2.42 -1.59 3.15
CA LYS A 52 -3.76 -1.43 2.57
C LYS A 52 -3.67 -0.84 1.16
N VAL A 53 -4.60 -1.19 0.28
CA VAL A 53 -4.66 -0.61 -1.07
C VAL A 53 -5.62 0.56 -1.15
N THR A 54 -5.10 1.75 -1.45
CA THR A 54 -5.97 2.94 -1.61
C THR A 54 -6.53 3.04 -3.03
N PHE A 55 -5.74 2.65 -4.04
CA PHE A 55 -6.11 2.68 -5.46
C PHE A 55 -5.65 1.42 -6.18
N TRP A 56 -6.45 0.95 -7.13
CA TRP A 56 -6.12 -0.21 -7.95
C TRP A 56 -6.32 0.11 -9.44
N THR A 57 -5.36 -0.26 -10.27
CA THR A 57 -5.47 -0.28 -11.74
C THR A 57 -5.26 -1.70 -12.25
N ALA A 58 -5.52 -1.97 -13.52
CA ALA A 58 -5.28 -3.30 -14.09
C ALA A 58 -3.82 -3.79 -13.94
N THR A 59 -2.85 -2.89 -13.79
CA THR A 59 -1.41 -3.22 -13.79
C THR A 59 -0.68 -2.85 -12.50
N HIS A 60 -1.26 -1.99 -11.67
CA HIS A 60 -0.61 -1.45 -10.46
C HIS A 60 -1.61 -1.28 -9.31
N ALA A 61 -1.09 -1.33 -8.09
CA ALA A 61 -1.81 -0.99 -6.87
C ALA A 61 -1.05 0.12 -6.13
N ASN A 62 -1.78 1.10 -5.61
CA ASN A 62 -1.24 2.05 -4.65
C ASN A 62 -1.42 1.48 -3.24
N ILE A 63 -0.30 1.17 -2.59
CA ILE A 63 -0.28 0.57 -1.27
C ILE A 63 0.15 1.59 -0.21
N ARG A 64 -0.46 1.50 0.97
CA ARG A 64 -0.16 2.34 2.12
C ARG A 64 0.14 1.49 3.36
N TRP A 65 1.22 1.82 4.05
CA TRP A 65 1.59 1.23 5.33
C TRP A 65 2.36 2.22 6.20
N GLN A 66 2.66 1.82 7.44
CA GLN A 66 3.52 2.59 8.34
C GLN A 66 4.61 1.70 8.91
N ALA A 67 5.84 2.21 8.96
CA ALA A 67 6.98 1.55 9.57
C ALA A 67 7.95 2.60 10.13
N ASN A 68 8.56 2.35 11.30
CA ASN A 68 9.56 3.22 11.93
C ASN A 68 9.14 4.71 11.98
N ASP A 69 7.93 4.98 12.45
CA ASP A 69 7.31 6.33 12.52
C ASP A 69 7.12 7.06 11.17
N ALA A 70 7.37 6.38 10.04
CA ALA A 70 7.14 6.89 8.71
C ALA A 70 5.89 6.26 8.08
N ALA A 71 5.10 7.09 7.39
CA ALA A 71 4.02 6.65 6.53
C ALA A 71 4.52 6.54 5.09
N TYR A 72 4.14 5.45 4.43
CA TYR A 72 4.50 5.14 3.05
C TYR A 72 3.23 5.02 2.21
N ASP A 73 3.27 5.56 1.00
CA ASP A 73 2.19 5.54 0.01
C ASP A 73 2.87 5.41 -1.37
N PHE A 74 2.76 4.24 -2.00
CA PHE A 74 3.55 3.86 -3.18
C PHE A 74 2.73 3.10 -4.20
N TRP A 75 2.96 3.40 -5.48
CA TRP A 75 2.55 2.54 -6.57
C TRP A 75 3.53 1.38 -6.79
N VAL A 76 2.98 0.16 -6.80
CA VAL A 76 3.68 -1.09 -7.10
C VAL A 76 2.95 -1.85 -8.20
N ARG A 77 3.64 -2.77 -8.88
CA ARG A 77 2.99 -3.63 -9.87
C ARG A 77 1.99 -4.56 -9.20
N ALA A 78 0.81 -4.70 -9.78
CA ALA A 78 -0.24 -5.54 -9.22
C ALA A 78 0.18 -7.02 -9.10
N GLU A 79 1.10 -7.48 -9.95
CA GLU A 79 1.65 -8.85 -9.91
C GLU A 79 2.47 -9.16 -8.64
N THR A 80 2.97 -8.13 -7.94
CA THR A 80 3.71 -8.29 -6.68
C THR A 80 2.83 -8.16 -5.45
N VAL A 81 1.52 -8.02 -5.63
CA VAL A 81 0.55 -7.74 -4.56
C VAL A 81 -0.43 -8.90 -4.43
N THR A 82 -0.49 -9.47 -3.23
CA THR A 82 -1.46 -10.51 -2.87
C THR A 82 -2.42 -9.98 -1.81
N ARG A 83 -3.73 -10.10 -2.04
CA ARG A 83 -4.73 -9.80 -0.99
C ARG A 83 -4.60 -10.79 0.16
N ILE A 84 -4.68 -10.29 1.37
CA ILE A 84 -4.63 -11.10 2.59
C ILE A 84 -5.80 -10.73 3.51
N PRO A 85 -6.33 -11.68 4.30
CA PRO A 85 -7.23 -11.36 5.39
C PRO A 85 -6.57 -10.41 6.39
N ARG A 86 -7.33 -9.46 6.97
CA ARG A 86 -6.83 -8.55 8.01
C ARG A 86 -6.13 -9.27 9.17
N ARG A 87 -6.65 -10.43 9.56
CA ARG A 87 -6.09 -11.27 10.64
C ARG A 87 -4.67 -11.77 10.33
N ASP A 88 -4.33 -11.92 9.06
CA ASP A 88 -3.04 -12.45 8.60
C ASP A 88 -2.00 -11.33 8.35
N SER A 89 -2.45 -10.07 8.47
CA SER A 89 -1.62 -8.88 8.31
C SER A 89 -0.83 -8.56 9.59
N ILE A 90 0.50 -8.45 9.46
CA ILE A 90 1.40 -8.04 10.56
C ILE A 90 1.29 -6.54 10.87
N TRP A 91 0.82 -5.76 9.90
CA TRP A 91 0.49 -4.34 10.05
C TRP A 91 -1.03 -4.15 10.05
N LYS A 92 -1.56 -3.26 10.89
CA LYS A 92 -3.00 -2.97 10.94
C LYS A 92 -3.20 -1.46 10.97
N ASP A 93 -4.08 -0.98 10.10
CA ASP A 93 -4.41 0.44 10.05
C ASP A 93 -5.13 0.86 11.33
N VAL A 94 -4.59 1.87 12.00
CA VAL A 94 -5.12 2.41 13.28
C VAL A 94 -6.57 2.86 13.15
N TYR A 95 -7.00 3.27 11.95
CA TYR A 95 -8.37 3.71 11.70
C TYR A 95 -9.37 2.56 11.54
N ASP A 96 -8.90 1.33 11.29
CA ASP A 96 -9.77 0.15 11.28
C ASP A 96 -10.07 -0.38 12.69
N HIS A 97 -9.47 0.22 13.74
CA HIS A 97 -9.78 -0.08 15.15
C HIS A 97 -10.91 0.82 15.71
N ALA A 98 -11.30 1.87 14.99
CA ALA A 98 -12.36 2.78 15.39
C ALA A 98 -13.70 2.32 14.78
N ASP A 99 -14.47 1.63 15.61
CA ASP A 99 -15.90 1.35 15.50
C ASP A 99 -16.36 0.23 14.54
N GLY A 100 -16.70 -0.92 15.14
CA GLY A 100 -17.98 -1.59 14.88
C GLY A 100 -18.23 -2.24 13.52
N TYR A 101 -17.23 -2.37 12.64
CA TYR A 101 -17.41 -3.12 11.41
C TYR A 101 -17.31 -4.62 11.70
N PRO A 102 -18.39 -5.41 11.50
CA PRO A 102 -18.32 -6.85 11.65
C PRO A 102 -17.28 -7.39 10.67
N GLU A 103 -16.48 -8.35 11.12
CA GLU A 103 -15.51 -9.06 10.29
C GLU A 103 -16.24 -9.71 9.11
N GLY A 104 -16.32 -8.98 8.00
CA GLY A 104 -16.78 -9.49 6.73
C GLY A 104 -15.62 -10.20 6.07
N GLU A 105 -15.80 -11.51 5.86
CA GLU A 105 -14.98 -12.34 5.00
C GLU A 105 -14.75 -11.63 3.65
N TYR A 106 -13.49 -11.44 3.28
CA TYR A 106 -13.05 -11.06 1.93
C TYR A 106 -12.17 -12.19 1.38
#